data_AF-A0A967QJL3-F1
#
_entry.id   AF-A0A967QJL3-F1
#
_cell.length_a   1.000
_cell.length_b   1.000
_cell.length_c   1.000
_cell.angle_alpha   90.00
_cell.angle_beta   90.00
_cell.angle_gamma   90.00
#
_symmetry.space_group_name_H-M   'P 1'
#
loop_
_entity.id
_entity.type
_entity.pdbx_description
1 polymer ?
#
loop_
_entity_poly.entity_id
_entity_poly.type
_entity_poly.pdbx_seq_one_letter_code
_entity_poly.pdbx_strand_id
1 'polypeptide(L)'
;MSVWEPVIGIEVHVELSTRSKMFCGCAVAFGDEPNTNVCPVCLGLPGALPVPNRRAIEWIMAIGLALNCEVSESSVFHRKNYFYADL
;
A
#
# COMPACT_ATOMS: atom_id res chain seq x y z
N MET A 1 -33.28 26.02 -13.27
CA MET A 1 -32.57 25.10 -12.37
C MET A 1 -32.47 23.76 -13.09
N SER A 2 -31.31 23.10 -13.08
CA SER A 2 -31.18 21.76 -13.68
C SER A 2 -31.99 20.75 -12.86
N VAL A 3 -32.59 19.77 -13.54
CA VAL A 3 -33.37 18.67 -12.91
C VAL A 3 -32.47 17.56 -12.37
N TRP A 4 -31.14 17.75 -12.44
CA TRP A 4 -30.13 16.74 -12.12
C TRP A 4 -29.17 17.26 -11.05
N GLU A 5 -28.69 16.33 -10.22
CA GLU A 5 -27.72 16.54 -9.15
C GLU A 5 -26.54 15.56 -9.35
N PRO A 6 -25.28 16.04 -9.39
CA PRO A 6 -24.12 15.17 -9.53
C PRO A 6 -23.76 14.48 -8.20
N VAL A 7 -23.50 13.18 -8.26
CA VAL A 7 -22.98 12.39 -7.14
C VAL A 7 -21.56 11.95 -7.47
N ILE A 8 -20.58 12.40 -6.67
CA ILE A 8 -19.15 12.22 -6.94
C ILE A 8 -18.50 11.50 -5.75
N GLY A 9 -17.78 10.41 -6.05
CA GLY A 9 -16.87 9.75 -5.11
C GLY A 9 -15.43 9.88 -5.58
N ILE A 10 -14.48 9.89 -4.63
CA ILE A 10 -13.05 10.02 -4.91
C ILE A 10 -12.32 8.85 -4.25
N GLU A 11 -11.41 8.25 -5.00
CA GLU A 11 -10.46 7.26 -4.50
C GLU A 11 -9.05 7.88 -4.50
N VAL A 12 -8.37 7.81 -3.36
CA VAL A 12 -7.04 8.40 -3.18
C VAL A 12 -6.08 7.32 -2.70
N HIS A 13 -4.97 7.16 -3.43
CA HIS A 13 -3.82 6.37 -2.99
C HIS A 13 -2.72 7.31 -2.52
N VAL A 14 -2.16 7.05 -1.34
CA VAL A 14 -1.07 7.84 -0.76
C VAL A 14 0.13 6.94 -0.51
N GLU A 15 1.28 7.31 -1.07
CA GLU A 15 2.54 6.60 -0.82
C GLU A 15 3.09 7.00 0.56
N LEU A 16 3.32 6.01 1.42
CA LEU A 16 3.95 6.23 2.72
C LEU A 16 5.45 6.41 2.52
N SER A 17 6.03 7.45 3.11
CA SER A 17 7.46 7.76 3.04
C SER A 17 8.33 6.84 3.94
N THR A 18 8.07 5.53 3.91
CA THR A 18 8.82 4.55 4.71
C THR A 18 10.16 4.24 4.07
N ARG A 19 11.16 3.86 4.87
CA ARG A 19 12.49 3.50 4.33
C ARG A 19 12.50 2.18 3.56
N SER A 20 11.61 1.25 3.91
CA SER A 20 11.48 -0.07 3.28
C SER A 20 10.06 -0.32 2.78
N LYS A 21 9.90 -1.26 1.85
CA LYS A 21 8.60 -1.66 1.28
C LYS A 21 7.65 -2.23 2.33
N MET A 22 6.39 -2.44 1.94
CA MET A 22 5.33 -2.91 2.84
C MET A 22 5.53 -4.35 3.34
N PHE A 23 6.04 -5.24 2.49
CA PHE A 23 6.13 -6.68 2.78
C PHE A 23 7.55 -7.26 2.73
N CYS A 24 8.57 -6.42 2.49
CA CYS A 24 9.97 -6.83 2.45
C CYS A 24 10.92 -5.67 2.83
N GLY A 25 12.20 -5.99 3.03
CA GLY A 25 13.22 -5.02 3.47
C GLY A 25 13.83 -4.15 2.37
N CYS A 26 13.42 -4.29 1.10
CA CYS A 26 13.94 -3.47 0.01
C CYS A 26 13.65 -1.98 0.25
N ALA A 27 14.55 -1.10 -0.20
CA ALA A 27 14.39 0.34 -0.09
C ALA A 27 13.18 0.84 -0.89
N VAL A 28 12.57 1.93 -0.39
CA VAL A 28 11.68 2.80 -1.16
C VAL A 28 12.48 4.06 -1.48
N ALA A 29 12.79 4.26 -2.75
CA ALA A 29 13.61 5.35 -3.25
C ALA A 29 13.18 5.70 -4.68
N PHE A 30 13.34 6.97 -5.05
CA PHE A 30 12.96 7.49 -6.35
C PHE A 30 14.19 7.73 -7.22
N GLY A 31 14.13 7.31 -8.49
CA GLY A 31 15.16 7.60 -9.49
C GLY A 31 16.33 6.59 -9.56
N ASP A 32 16.26 5.50 -8.79
CA ASP A 32 17.25 4.43 -8.87
C ASP A 32 17.13 3.60 -10.17
N GLU A 33 18.20 2.91 -10.54
CA GLU A 33 18.24 2.07 -11.74
C GLU A 33 17.16 0.97 -11.73
N PRO A 34 16.63 0.57 -12.90
CA PRO A 34 15.59 -0.44 -13.00
C PRO A 34 15.96 -1.75 -12.30
N ASN A 35 15.02 -2.32 -11.54
CA ASN A 35 15.16 -3.62 -10.88
C ASN A 35 16.35 -3.73 -9.89
N THR A 36 16.80 -2.62 -9.30
CA THR A 36 17.86 -2.64 -8.27
C THR A 36 17.32 -2.81 -6.85
N ASN A 37 16.22 -2.13 -6.52
CA ASN A 37 15.56 -2.23 -5.21
C ASN A 37 14.57 -3.39 -5.15
N VAL A 38 15.02 -4.62 -5.43
CA VAL A 38 14.18 -5.80 -5.54
C VAL A 38 14.69 -6.98 -4.72
N CYS A 39 13.80 -7.93 -4.41
CA CYS A 39 14.13 -9.19 -3.75
C CYS A 39 13.08 -10.25 -4.13
N PRO A 40 13.26 -11.53 -3.76
CA PRO A 40 12.30 -12.58 -4.09
C PRO A 40 10.85 -12.30 -3.69
N VAL A 41 10.62 -11.57 -2.59
CA VAL A 41 9.27 -11.23 -2.12
C VAL A 41 8.56 -10.27 -3.07
N CYS A 42 9.19 -9.13 -3.39
CA CYS A 42 8.53 -8.10 -4.23
C CYS A 42 8.60 -8.40 -5.73
N LEU A 43 9.34 -9.45 -6.12
CA LEU A 43 9.31 -10.01 -7.49
C LEU A 43 8.32 -11.18 -7.63
N GLY A 44 7.60 -11.55 -6.57
CA GLY A 44 6.66 -12.66 -6.61
C GLY A 44 7.32 -14.02 -6.88
N LEU A 45 8.59 -14.21 -6.50
CA LEU A 45 9.30 -15.45 -6.78
C LEU A 45 8.78 -16.62 -5.91
N PRO A 46 8.79 -17.87 -6.43
CA PRO A 46 8.33 -19.03 -5.69
C PRO A 46 9.04 -19.20 -4.34
N GLY A 47 8.25 -19.47 -3.28
CA GLY A 47 8.76 -19.72 -1.93
C GLY A 47 9.03 -18.48 -1.09
N ALA A 48 8.90 -17.27 -1.64
CA ALA A 48 9.04 -16.03 -0.88
C ALA A 48 7.80 -15.76 0.00
N LEU A 49 8.02 -15.21 1.22
CA LEU A 49 6.95 -14.92 2.19
C LEU A 49 6.93 -13.42 2.56
N PRO A 50 5.74 -12.80 2.68
CA PRO A 50 5.61 -11.40 3.06
C PRO A 50 5.77 -11.19 4.57
N VAL A 51 6.41 -10.09 4.96
CA VAL A 51 6.49 -9.64 6.36
C VAL A 51 6.04 -8.17 6.46
N PRO A 52 4.92 -7.86 7.13
CA PRO A 52 4.39 -6.51 7.21
C PRO A 52 5.35 -5.50 7.86
N ASN A 53 5.39 -4.29 7.30
CA ASN A 53 6.20 -3.20 7.80
C ASN A 53 5.53 -2.49 8.98
N ARG A 54 6.16 -2.58 10.16
CA ARG A 54 5.67 -1.94 11.40
C ARG A 54 5.45 -0.43 11.25
N ARG A 55 6.41 0.30 10.65
CA ARG A 55 6.31 1.76 10.50
C ARG A 55 5.17 2.14 9.57
N ALA A 56 4.96 1.36 8.51
CA ALA A 56 3.84 1.56 7.60
C ALA A 56 2.50 1.41 8.33
N ILE A 57 2.34 0.36 9.14
CA ILE A 57 1.12 0.14 9.95
C ILE A 57 0.90 1.27 10.95
N GLU A 58 1.94 1.71 11.67
CA GLU A 58 1.87 2.84 12.61
C GLU A 58 1.34 4.12 11.90
N TRP A 59 1.81 4.40 10.68
CA TRP A 59 1.37 5.56 9.92
C TRP A 59 -0.02 5.40 9.32
N ILE A 60 -0.42 4.21 8.87
CA ILE A 60 -1.79 3.94 8.41
C ILE A 60 -2.79 4.21 9.54
N MET A 61 -2.49 3.74 10.76
CA MET A 61 -3.32 4.03 11.94
C MET A 61 -3.34 5.54 12.26
N ALA A 62 -2.19 6.21 12.20
CA ALA A 62 -2.11 7.65 12.43
C ALA A 62 -2.93 8.46 11.42
N ILE A 63 -2.90 8.08 10.13
CA ILE A 63 -3.73 8.69 9.09
C ILE A 63 -5.22 8.46 9.39
N GLY A 64 -5.62 7.25 9.76
CA GLY A 64 -7.00 6.96 10.16
C GLY A 64 -7.48 7.87 11.29
N LEU A 65 -6.69 8.01 12.35
CA LEU A 65 -7.00 8.91 13.46
C LEU A 65 -7.04 10.38 13.03
N ALA A 66 -6.10 10.83 12.19
CA ALA A 66 -6.06 12.20 11.68
C ALA A 66 -7.27 12.54 10.78
N LEU A 67 -7.85 11.54 10.12
CA LEU A 67 -9.07 11.67 9.31
C LEU A 67 -10.35 11.43 10.12
N ASN A 68 -10.26 11.32 11.45
CA ASN A 68 -11.37 11.03 12.36
C ASN A 68 -12.07 9.69 12.08
N CYS A 69 -11.33 8.70 11.56
CA CYS A 69 -11.82 7.34 11.42
C CYS A 69 -11.75 6.58 12.75
N GLU A 70 -12.63 5.60 12.92
CA GLU A 70 -12.51 4.59 13.96
C GLU A 70 -11.54 3.49 13.49
N VAL A 71 -10.46 3.28 14.24
CA VAL A 71 -9.46 2.25 13.90
C VAL A 71 -9.88 0.92 14.51
N SER A 72 -10.01 -0.11 13.69
CA SER A 72 -10.37 -1.45 14.16
C SER A 72 -9.23 -2.08 14.98
N GLU A 73 -9.59 -2.76 16.07
CA GLU A 73 -8.63 -3.51 16.90
C GLU A 73 -7.98 -4.69 16.15
N SER A 74 -8.67 -5.22 15.13
CA SER A 74 -8.20 -6.35 14.33
C SER A 74 -8.40 -6.10 12.85
N SER A 75 -7.41 -6.44 12.03
CA SER A 75 -7.49 -6.32 10.58
C SER A 75 -6.71 -7.42 9.90
N VAL A 76 -7.11 -7.78 8.68
CA VAL A 76 -6.54 -8.90 7.91
C VAL A 76 -6.11 -8.40 6.54
N PHE A 77 -4.91 -8.81 6.11
CA PHE A 77 -4.49 -8.62 4.72
C PHE A 77 -5.14 -9.66 3.82
N HIS A 78 -5.77 -9.20 2.72
CA HIS A 78 -6.38 -10.07 1.71
C HIS A 78 -5.62 -10.00 0.38
N ARG A 79 -5.76 -11.05 -0.44
CA ARG A 79 -5.20 -11.10 -1.80
C ARG A 79 -6.23 -10.61 -2.82
N LYS A 80 -5.91 -9.56 -3.57
CA LYS A 80 -6.70 -9.07 -4.71
C LYS A 80 -6.06 -9.61 -6.00
N ASN A 81 -6.63 -10.67 -6.57
CA ASN A 81 -6.02 -11.39 -7.69
C ASN A 81 -6.49 -10.84 -9.05
N TYR A 82 -5.56 -10.49 -9.92
CA TYR A 82 -5.77 -10.16 -11.33
C TYR A 82 -4.44 -10.27 -12.09
N PHE A 83 -4.50 -10.44 -13.41
CA PHE A 83 -3.30 -10.56 -14.23
C PHE A 83 -2.90 -9.19 -14.79
N TYR A 84 -1.68 -8.76 -14.50
CA TYR A 84 -1.07 -7.59 -15.11
C TYR A 84 0.45 -7.71 -15.04
N ALA A 85 1.20 -7.10 -15.96
CA ALA A 85 2.65 -7.32 -16.06
C ALA A 85 3.47 -6.72 -14.90
N ASP A 86 2.90 -5.78 -14.15
CA ASP A 86 3.52 -5.15 -12.97
C ASP A 86 3.06 -5.75 -11.63
N LEU A 87 2.26 -6.82 -11.66
CA LEU A 87 1.72 -7.51 -10.48
C LEU A 87 2.01 -9.02 -10.45
#